data_AF-A0A7S9GHA8-F1
#
_entry.id   AF-A0A7S9GHA8-F1
#
_cell.length_a   1.000
_cell.length_b   1.000
_cell.length_c   1.000
_cell.angle_alpha   90.00
_cell.angle_beta   90.00
_cell.angle_gamma   90.00
#
_symmetry.space_group_name_H-M   'P 1'
#
loop_
_entity.id
_entity.type
_entity.pdbx_description
1 polymer ?
#
loop_
_entity_poly.entity_id
_entity_poly.type
_entity_poly.pdbx_seq_one_letter_code
_entity_poly.pdbx_strand_id
1 'polypeptide(L)'
;MSKALASFESSIKDAEDLLAHFDAMPKPPPANAEVLKRAGLVMALTAWETYVEDRVREEVALRLRVVTGSYVGKFVLTRLEEELKRFHNPTSEPVRIFVCEA
;
A
#
# COMPACT_ATOMS: atom_id res chain seq x y z
N MET A 1 -2.51 12.34 15.06
CA MET A 1 -2.44 11.87 13.67
C MET A 1 -1.60 10.62 13.64
N SER A 2 -2.11 9.54 13.03
CA SER A 2 -1.33 8.33 12.75
C SER A 2 -0.19 8.67 11.80
N LYS A 3 1.00 8.11 11.99
CA LYS A 3 2.11 8.33 11.06
C LYS A 3 1.82 7.63 9.73
N ALA A 4 1.19 6.44 9.80
CA ALA A 4 0.71 5.72 8.64
C ALA A 4 -0.21 6.59 7.76
N LEU A 5 -1.16 7.31 8.38
CA LEU A 5 -2.10 8.16 7.64
C LEU A 5 -1.41 9.31 6.90
N ALA A 6 -0.45 9.99 7.55
CA ALA A 6 0.27 11.09 6.91
C ALA A 6 1.11 10.60 5.71
N SER A 7 1.78 9.46 5.85
CA SER A 7 2.52 8.84 4.74
C SER A 7 1.59 8.41 3.59
N PHE A 8 0.43 7.84 3.93
CA PHE A 8 -0.58 7.45 2.95
C PHE A 8 -1.08 8.64 2.12
N GLU A 9 -1.44 9.74 2.79
CA GLU A 9 -1.95 10.95 2.12
C GLU A 9 -0.93 11.53 1.13
N SER A 10 0.36 11.53 1.50
CA SER A 10 1.42 11.97 0.58
C SER A 10 1.53 11.04 -0.64
N SER A 11 1.61 9.73 -0.42
CA SER A 11 1.81 8.77 -1.52
C SER A 11 0.60 8.65 -2.45
N ILE A 12 -0.62 8.80 -1.93
CA ILE A 12 -1.83 8.85 -2.76
C ILE A 12 -1.87 10.12 -3.60
N LYS A 13 -1.48 11.26 -3.02
CA LYS A 13 -1.40 12.51 -3.76
C LYS A 13 -0.41 12.42 -4.92
N ASP A 14 0.75 11.79 -4.72
CA ASP A 14 1.72 11.56 -5.79
C ASP A 14 1.12 10.71 -6.94
N ALA A 15 0.30 9.70 -6.61
CA ALA A 15 -0.41 8.89 -7.60
C ALA A 15 -1.52 9.67 -8.34
N GLU A 16 -2.25 10.55 -7.63
CA GLU A 16 -3.25 11.45 -8.23
C GLU A 16 -2.60 12.46 -9.17
N ASP A 17 -1.46 13.04 -8.78
CA ASP A 17 -0.71 13.99 -9.60
C ASP A 17 -0.20 13.33 -10.90
N LEU A 18 0.25 12.07 -10.83
CA LEU A 18 0.63 11.28 -12.02
C LEU A 18 -0.54 11.04 -12.98
N LEU A 19 -1.73 10.74 -12.45
CA LEU A 19 -2.94 10.55 -13.26
C LEU A 19 -3.40 11.88 -13.87
N ALA A 20 -3.35 12.97 -13.10
CA ALA A 20 -3.66 14.31 -13.61
C ALA A 20 -2.71 14.73 -14.74
N HIS A 21 -1.42 14.39 -14.62
CA HIS A 21 -0.45 14.59 -15.70
C HIS A 21 -0.80 13.80 -16.95
N PHE A 22 -1.29 12.55 -16.81
CA PHE A 22 -1.78 11.80 -17.95
C PHE A 22 -2.97 12.51 -18.62
N ASP A 23 -3.95 12.95 -17.83
CA ASP A 23 -5.20 13.54 -18.35
C ASP A 23 -4.97 14.90 -19.03
N ALA A 24 -3.93 15.62 -18.62
CA ALA A 24 -3.54 16.89 -19.23
C ALA A 24 -2.80 16.74 -20.59
N MET A 25 -2.43 15.51 -21.00
CA MET A 25 -1.72 15.31 -22.26
C MET A 25 -2.63 15.52 -23.49
N PRO A 26 -2.07 15.98 -24.63
CA PRO A 26 -2.82 16.13 -25.87
C PRO A 26 -3.36 14.78 -26.37
N LYS A 27 -4.58 14.79 -26.93
CA LYS A 27 -5.25 13.59 -27.47
C LYS A 27 -5.05 13.48 -29.00
N PRO A 28 -4.73 12.29 -29.54
CA PRO A 28 -4.50 11.04 -28.81
C PRO A 28 -3.15 11.04 -28.07
N PRO A 29 -3.10 10.48 -26.85
CA PRO A 29 -1.85 10.39 -26.10
C PRO A 29 -0.86 9.47 -26.82
N PRO A 30 0.46 9.70 -26.64
CA PRO A 30 1.47 8.83 -27.22
C PRO A 30 1.38 7.41 -26.65
N ALA A 31 1.80 6.39 -27.41
CA ALA A 31 1.62 4.98 -27.02
C ALA A 31 2.26 4.59 -25.67
N ASN A 32 3.28 5.33 -25.21
CA ASN A 32 3.93 5.12 -23.93
C ASN A 32 3.20 5.77 -22.73
N ALA A 33 2.21 6.63 -22.99
CA ALA A 33 1.47 7.35 -21.95
C ALA A 33 0.75 6.41 -20.98
N GLU A 34 0.31 5.23 -21.43
CA GLU A 34 -0.36 4.26 -20.57
C GLU A 34 0.53 3.75 -19.43
N VAL A 35 1.85 3.85 -19.57
CA VAL A 35 2.81 3.56 -18.48
C VAL A 35 2.56 4.47 -17.28
N LEU A 36 2.17 5.74 -17.49
CA LEU A 36 1.86 6.67 -16.40
C LEU A 36 0.62 6.21 -15.61
N LYS A 37 -0.41 5.70 -16.30
CA LYS A 37 -1.59 5.13 -15.65
C LYS A 37 -1.24 3.89 -14.84
N ARG A 38 -0.48 2.97 -15.41
CA ARG A 38 -0.04 1.75 -14.70
C ARG A 38 0.83 2.09 -13.50
N ALA A 39 1.76 3.04 -13.65
CA ALA A 39 2.61 3.52 -12.56
C ALA A 39 1.78 4.17 -11.43
N GLY A 40 0.83 5.05 -11.77
CA GLY A 40 -0.06 5.66 -10.78
C GLY A 40 -0.90 4.63 -10.03
N LEU A 41 -1.46 3.64 -10.73
CA LEU A 41 -2.24 2.56 -10.11
C LEU A 41 -1.39 1.70 -9.16
N VAL A 42 -0.20 1.29 -9.58
CA VAL A 42 0.74 0.52 -8.74
C VAL A 42 1.11 1.34 -7.50
N MET A 43 1.43 2.62 -7.67
CA MET A 43 1.78 3.52 -6.57
C MET A 43 0.62 3.68 -5.56
N ALA A 44 -0.61 3.84 -6.04
CA ALA A 44 -1.78 3.94 -5.18
C ALA A 44 -2.04 2.63 -4.39
N LEU A 45 -1.89 1.48 -5.05
CA LEU A 45 -2.03 0.16 -4.41
C LEU A 45 -0.94 -0.07 -3.36
N THR A 46 0.31 0.21 -3.68
CA THR A 46 1.43 0.10 -2.73
C THR A 46 1.29 1.05 -1.54
N ALA A 47 0.81 2.28 -1.78
CA ALA A 47 0.49 3.22 -0.71
C ALA A 47 -0.59 2.67 0.23
N TRP A 48 -1.65 2.08 -0.34
CA TRP A 48 -2.74 1.47 0.43
C TRP A 48 -2.30 0.25 1.24
N GLU A 49 -1.52 -0.66 0.64
CA GLU A 49 -0.97 -1.83 1.34
C GLU A 49 -0.12 -1.40 2.55
N THR A 50 0.80 -0.46 2.32
CA THR A 50 1.67 0.09 3.38
C THR A 50 0.86 0.76 4.49
N TYR A 51 -0.17 1.51 4.13
CA TYR A 51 -1.05 2.18 5.10
C TYR A 51 -1.79 1.18 5.99
N VAL A 52 -2.37 0.14 5.40
CA VAL A 52 -3.11 -0.89 6.15
C VAL A 52 -2.18 -1.60 7.13
N GLU A 53 -0.98 -2.00 6.69
CA GLU A 53 0.01 -2.64 7.57
C GLU A 53 0.36 -1.75 8.77
N ASP A 54 0.75 -0.51 8.51
CA ASP A 54 1.21 0.39 9.56
C ASP A 54 0.08 0.80 10.49
N ARG A 55 -1.14 1.03 9.97
CA ARG A 55 -2.29 1.39 10.79
C ARG A 55 -2.70 0.26 11.73
N VAL A 56 -2.65 -0.99 11.25
CA VAL A 56 -2.94 -2.18 12.07
C VAL A 56 -1.84 -2.39 13.11
N ARG A 57 -0.55 -2.24 12.74
CA ARG A 57 0.57 -2.30 13.71
C ARG A 57 0.42 -1.24 14.80
N GLU A 58 0.11 0.00 14.43
CA GLU A 58 -0.11 1.09 15.39
C GLU A 58 -1.26 0.77 16.35
N GLU A 59 -2.39 0.30 15.85
CA GLU A 59 -3.58 -0.02 16.66
C GLU A 59 -3.31 -1.19 17.63
N VAL A 60 -2.68 -2.25 17.14
CA VAL A 60 -2.37 -3.42 17.96
C VAL A 60 -1.32 -3.09 19.01
N ALA A 61 -0.30 -2.29 18.67
CA ALA A 61 0.67 -1.80 19.64
C ALA A 61 0.00 -0.97 20.74
N LEU A 62 -0.96 -0.09 20.40
CA LEU A 62 -1.71 0.69 21.37
C LEU A 62 -2.57 -0.19 22.29
N ARG A 63 -3.28 -1.18 21.75
CA ARG A 63 -4.15 -2.09 22.53
C ARG A 63 -3.36 -3.05 23.41
N LEU A 64 -2.21 -3.52 22.94
CA LEU A 64 -1.35 -4.45 23.69
C LEU A 64 -0.45 -3.76 24.72
N ARG A 65 -0.46 -2.42 24.81
CA ARG A 65 0.29 -1.68 25.85
C ARG A 65 0.04 -2.21 27.26
N VAL A 66 -1.21 -2.57 27.56
CA VAL A 66 -1.60 -3.04 28.91
C VAL A 66 -1.07 -4.45 29.22
N VAL A 67 -0.82 -5.26 28.19
CA VAL A 67 -0.37 -6.66 28.30
C VAL A 67 1.05 -6.85 27.76
N THR A 68 1.81 -5.76 27.62
CA THR A 68 3.16 -5.79 27.06
C THR A 68 4.09 -6.60 27.97
N GLY A 69 4.75 -7.62 27.39
CA GLY A 69 5.62 -8.55 28.11
C GLY A 69 4.94 -9.86 28.55
N SER A 70 3.61 -9.94 28.48
CA SER A 70 2.88 -11.19 28.71
C SER A 70 3.04 -12.17 27.54
N TYR A 71 2.87 -13.47 27.81
CA TYR A 71 2.84 -14.51 26.77
C TYR A 71 1.76 -14.25 25.73
N VAL A 72 0.58 -13.81 26.17
CA VAL A 72 -0.55 -13.45 25.29
C VAL A 72 -0.19 -12.29 24.37
N GLY A 73 0.42 -11.23 24.90
CA GLY A 73 0.85 -10.07 24.10
C GLY A 73 1.88 -10.44 23.04
N LYS A 74 2.87 -11.29 23.40
CA LYS A 74 3.87 -11.80 22.45
C LYS A 74 3.23 -12.67 21.36
N PHE A 75 2.32 -13.57 21.74
CA PHE A 75 1.61 -14.43 20.78
C PHE A 75 0.81 -13.62 19.76
N VAL A 76 0.03 -12.63 20.21
CA VAL A 76 -0.78 -11.78 19.32
C VAL A 76 0.10 -10.98 18.36
N LEU A 77 1.23 -10.44 18.82
CA LEU A 77 2.19 -9.71 17.95
C LEU A 77 2.79 -10.64 16.89
N THR A 78 3.28 -11.82 17.27
CA THR A 78 3.87 -12.76 16.32
C THR A 78 2.86 -13.23 15.28
N ARG A 79 1.61 -13.51 15.70
CA ARG A 79 0.54 -13.87 14.76
C ARG A 79 0.19 -12.73 13.82
N LEU A 80 0.13 -11.50 14.33
CA LEU A 80 -0.10 -10.34 13.47
C LEU A 80 1.02 -10.21 12.43
N GLU A 81 2.29 -10.31 12.83
CA GLU A 81 3.42 -10.23 11.91
C GLU A 81 3.39 -11.34 10.84
N GLU A 82 3.00 -12.56 11.20
CA GLU A 82 2.80 -13.66 10.25
C GLU A 82 1.70 -13.35 9.22
N GLU A 83 0.58 -12.77 9.65
CA GLU A 83 -0.51 -12.40 8.75
C GLU A 83 -0.14 -11.20 7.87
N LEU A 84 0.54 -10.19 8.43
CA LEU A 84 1.00 -9.02 7.66
C LEU A 84 2.02 -9.41 6.57
N LYS A 85 2.84 -10.44 6.79
CA LYS A 85 3.76 -10.97 5.76
C LYS A 85 3.04 -11.47 4.50
N ARG A 86 1.73 -11.76 4.57
CA ARG A 86 0.96 -12.16 3.38
C ARG A 86 0.74 -11.01 2.40
N PHE A 87 0.70 -9.76 2.86
CA PHE A 87 0.66 -8.60 1.97
C PHE A 87 1.93 -8.51 1.11
N HIS A 88 3.07 -8.95 1.66
CA HIS A 88 4.34 -8.99 0.93
C HIS A 88 4.55 -10.23 0.08
N ASN A 89 3.63 -11.21 0.06
CA ASN A 89 3.82 -12.42 -0.72
C ASN A 89 3.53 -12.12 -2.19
N PRO A 90 4.56 -11.96 -3.05
CA PRO A 90 4.38 -11.71 -4.45
C PRO A 90 4.16 -13.06 -5.12
N THR A 91 3.09 -13.77 -4.76
CA THR A 91 2.53 -14.78 -5.67
C THR A 91 1.85 -14.01 -6.79
N SER A 92 2.70 -13.43 -7.64
CA SER A 92 2.73 -13.25 -9.08
C SER A 92 1.45 -13.19 -9.90
N GLU A 93 0.26 -13.43 -9.39
CA GLU A 93 -0.98 -13.38 -10.16
C GLU A 93 -1.47 -11.94 -10.37
N PRO A 94 -1.57 -11.07 -9.34
CA PRO A 94 -1.97 -9.69 -9.55
C PRO A 94 -0.94 -8.97 -10.43
N VAL A 95 0.35 -9.12 -10.11
CA VAL A 95 1.45 -8.49 -10.86
C VAL A 95 1.55 -9.06 -12.28
N ARG A 96 1.38 -10.37 -12.53
CA ARG A 96 1.38 -10.91 -13.91
C ARG A 96 0.15 -10.47 -14.70
N ILE A 97 -1.04 -10.43 -14.11
CA ILE A 97 -2.24 -9.95 -14.79
C ILE A 97 -2.03 -8.49 -15.21
N PHE A 98 -1.55 -7.62 -14.32
CA PHE A 98 -1.32 -6.22 -14.65
C PHE A 98 -0.14 -5.95 -15.60
N VAL A 99 0.90 -6.81 -15.62
CA VAL A 99 2.06 -6.64 -16.51
C VAL A 99 1.87 -7.32 -17.87
N CYS A 100 1.13 -8.42 -17.95
CA CYS A 100 0.97 -9.19 -19.19
C CYS A 100 -0.34 -8.93 -19.94
N GLU A 101 -1.39 -8.37 -19.31
CA GLU A 101 -2.69 -8.09 -19.96
C GLU A 101 -2.99 -6.60 -20.15
N ALA A 102 -2.03 -5.70 -19.93
CA ALA A 102 -2.20 -4.25 -20.04
C ALA A 102 -1.34 -3.60 -21.14
#